data_AF-A0A6C0F4Z4-F1
#
_entry.id   AF-A0A6C0F4Z4-F1
#
_cell.length_a   1.000
_cell.length_b   1.000
_cell.length_c   1.000
_cell.angle_alpha   90.00
_cell.angle_beta   90.00
_cell.angle_gamma   90.00
#
_symmetry.space_group_name_H-M   'P 1'
#
loop_
_entity.id
_entity.type
_entity.pdbx_description
1 polymer ?
#
loop_
_entity_poly.entity_id
_entity_poly.type
_entity_poly.pdbx_seq_one_letter_code
_entity_poly.pdbx_strand_id
1 'polypeptide(L)'
;MIPEWKDLRKKAKKVKVLDEAYFALANEYVDLKSKFECADMLETFMLWFDMLLYPIYVVVQLYMLDMSPMYIMALIKTYKIWVDWFRLREIEKKVDSWKTTIRSLGGPWISSNDPDLHVFVYADGMERIKYSRVAPRPSRKTEKTSPKVERPVQ
;
A
#
# COMPACT_ATOMS: atom_id res chain seq x y z
N MET A 1 -21.19 -5.25 9.29
CA MET A 1 -21.16 -6.46 10.15
C MET A 1 -19.85 -7.18 9.86
N ILE A 2 -18.96 -7.34 10.86
CA ILE A 2 -17.69 -8.04 10.66
C ILE A 2 -18.02 -9.53 10.49
N PRO A 3 -17.66 -10.18 9.36
CA PRO A 3 -18.02 -11.57 9.12
C PRO A 3 -17.42 -12.50 10.16
N GLU A 4 -18.13 -13.57 10.50
CA GLU A 4 -17.62 -14.57 11.42
C GLU A 4 -16.32 -15.19 10.89
N TRP A 5 -15.35 -15.34 11.78
CA TRP A 5 -14.01 -15.88 11.49
C TRP A 5 -14.02 -17.24 10.75
N LYS A 6 -15.10 -18.03 10.91
CA LYS A 6 -15.27 -19.33 10.26
C LYS A 6 -15.46 -19.22 8.75
N ASP A 7 -16.18 -18.20 8.27
CA ASP A 7 -16.46 -18.00 6.85
C ASP A 7 -15.25 -17.44 6.12
N LEU A 8 -14.51 -16.54 6.79
CA LEU A 8 -13.24 -16.03 6.29
C LEU A 8 -12.23 -17.16 6.08
N ARG A 9 -12.12 -18.13 6.99
CA ARG A 9 -11.21 -19.28 6.83
C ARG A 9 -11.54 -20.15 5.63
N LYS A 10 -12.83 -20.43 5.39
CA LYS A 10 -13.25 -21.25 4.24
C LYS A 10 -12.90 -20.57 2.91
N LYS A 11 -13.13 -19.27 2.80
CA LYS A 11 -12.82 -18.49 1.60
C LYS A 11 -11.30 -18.23 1.46
N ALA A 12 -10.63 -17.94 2.57
CA ALA A 12 -9.20 -17.70 2.61
C ALA A 12 -8.39 -18.92 2.15
N LYS A 13 -8.80 -20.17 2.40
CA LYS A 13 -8.07 -21.36 1.91
C LYS A 13 -7.81 -21.37 0.39
N LYS A 14 -8.62 -20.68 -0.41
CA LYS A 14 -8.51 -20.64 -1.87
C LYS A 14 -7.61 -19.53 -2.41
N VAL A 15 -7.26 -18.55 -1.58
CA VAL A 15 -6.43 -17.40 -2.00
C VAL A 15 -4.95 -17.80 -1.92
N LYS A 16 -4.06 -17.22 -2.72
CA LYS A 16 -2.61 -17.35 -2.50
C LYS A 16 -2.15 -16.13 -1.69
N VAL A 17 -1.84 -16.35 -0.41
CA VAL A 17 -1.30 -15.29 0.48
C VAL A 17 0.21 -15.45 0.47
N LEU A 18 0.91 -14.38 0.10
CA LEU A 18 2.36 -14.30 0.11
C LEU A 18 2.83 -13.86 1.49
N ASP A 19 4.03 -14.29 1.90
CA ASP A 19 4.60 -13.96 3.21
C ASP A 19 5.27 -12.57 3.18
N GLU A 20 4.49 -11.56 2.81
CA GLU A 20 4.97 -10.18 2.67
C GLU A 20 4.70 -9.37 3.94
N ALA A 21 5.50 -8.32 4.17
CA ALA A 21 5.26 -7.32 5.20
C ALA A 21 4.29 -6.26 4.66
N TYR A 22 2.99 -6.52 4.77
CA TYR A 22 1.94 -5.71 4.13
C TYR A 22 1.96 -4.24 4.57
N PHE A 23 2.20 -3.97 5.86
CA PHE A 23 2.31 -2.60 6.38
C PHE A 23 3.56 -1.85 5.87
N ALA A 24 4.68 -2.55 5.66
CA ALA A 24 5.89 -1.94 5.12
C ALA A 24 5.67 -1.51 3.65
N LEU A 25 5.04 -2.37 2.85
CA LEU A 25 4.66 -2.06 1.47
C LEU A 25 3.60 -0.95 1.39
N ALA A 26 2.68 -0.88 2.35
CA ALA A 26 1.71 0.21 2.45
C ALA A 26 2.37 1.56 2.75
N ASN A 27 3.33 1.61 3.68
CA ASN A 27 4.13 2.82 3.94
C ASN A 27 4.92 3.23 2.69
N GLU A 28 5.64 2.30 2.07
CA GLU A 28 6.40 2.55 0.85
C GLU A 28 5.50 3.07 -0.28
N TYR A 29 4.28 2.54 -0.41
CA TYR A 29 3.29 3.00 -1.38
C TYR A 29 2.89 4.46 -1.14
N VAL A 30 2.57 4.85 0.10
CA VAL A 30 2.17 6.23 0.43
C VAL A 30 3.33 7.20 0.22
N ASP A 31 4.54 6.81 0.62
CA ASP A 31 5.75 7.61 0.44
C ASP A 31 6.09 7.82 -1.04
N LEU A 32 5.90 6.80 -1.88
CA LEU A 32 6.10 6.94 -3.32
C LEU A 32 4.95 7.69 -3.98
N LYS A 33 3.70 7.37 -3.65
CA LYS A 33 2.51 8.01 -4.22
C LYS A 33 2.53 9.52 -3.99
N SER A 34 2.86 9.97 -2.78
CA SER A 34 2.98 11.41 -2.48
C SER A 34 4.03 12.16 -3.30
N LYS A 35 5.05 11.47 -3.86
CA LYS A 35 6.02 12.09 -4.78
C LYS A 35 5.49 12.27 -6.20
N PHE A 36 4.54 11.44 -6.61
CA PHE A 36 4.01 11.39 -7.98
C PHE A 36 2.58 11.92 -8.10
N GLU A 37 1.86 12.03 -6.98
CA GLU A 37 0.54 12.64 -6.89
C GLU A 37 0.70 14.15 -6.71
N CYS A 38 0.87 14.83 -7.84
CA CYS A 38 0.93 16.27 -7.87
C CYS A 38 -0.48 16.86 -7.63
N ALA A 39 -0.56 17.90 -6.80
CA ALA A 39 -1.83 18.58 -6.56
C ALA A 39 -2.29 19.36 -7.80
N ASP A 40 -1.32 19.90 -8.56
CA ASP A 40 -1.56 20.74 -9.72
C ASP A 40 -1.27 20.02 -11.05
N MET A 41 -2.07 20.34 -12.07
CA MET A 41 -1.86 19.87 -13.44
C MET A 41 -0.51 20.33 -14.02
N LEU A 42 -0.05 21.52 -13.61
CA LEU A 42 1.24 22.07 -14.05
C LEU A 42 2.41 21.26 -13.48
N GLU A 43 2.36 20.90 -12.20
CA GLU A 43 3.35 20.03 -11.57
C GLU A 43 3.39 18.65 -12.23
N THR A 44 2.21 18.09 -12.53
CA THR A 44 2.10 16.85 -13.30
C THR A 44 2.80 16.99 -14.65
N PHE A 45 2.53 18.05 -15.39
CA PHE A 45 3.17 18.29 -16.69
C PHE A 45 4.70 18.44 -16.57
N MET A 46 5.19 19.14 -15.55
CA MET A 46 6.63 19.28 -15.28
C MET A 46 7.27 17.93 -14.95
N LEU A 47 6.61 17.07 -14.18
CA LEU A 47 7.07 15.72 -13.91
C LEU A 47 7.18 14.89 -15.19
N TRP A 48 6.18 14.96 -16.08
CA TRP A 48 6.24 14.31 -17.39
C TRP A 48 7.37 14.85 -18.27
N PHE A 49 7.62 16.17 -18.22
CA PHE A 49 8.74 16.80 -18.91
C PHE A 49 10.08 16.23 -18.41
N ASP A 50 10.28 16.18 -17.09
CA ASP A 50 11.48 15.63 -16.44
C ASP A 50 11.66 14.14 -16.76
N MET A 51 10.57 13.38 -16.87
CA MET A 51 10.60 11.95 -17.15
C MET A 51 10.80 11.59 -18.62
N LEU A 52 10.30 12.38 -19.57
CA LEU A 52 10.33 12.04 -21.01
C LEU A 52 11.15 13.01 -21.85
N LEU A 53 10.82 14.30 -21.79
CA LEU A 53 11.37 15.29 -22.72
C LEU A 53 12.81 15.63 -22.38
N TYR A 54 13.10 15.76 -21.09
CA TYR A 54 14.43 16.09 -20.62
C TYR A 54 15.52 15.04 -20.93
N PRO A 55 15.32 13.72 -20.68
CA PRO A 55 16.32 12.72 -21.07
C PRO A 55 16.51 12.65 -22.60
N ILE A 56 15.45 12.86 -23.40
CA ILE A 56 15.58 12.94 -24.86
C ILE A 56 16.45 14.14 -25.26
N TYR A 57 16.18 15.31 -24.67
CA TYR A 57 16.98 16.52 -24.89
C TYR A 57 18.46 16.28 -24.53
N VAL A 58 18.73 15.66 -23.39
CA VAL A 58 20.10 15.34 -22.97
C VAL A 58 20.79 14.38 -23.96
N VAL A 59 20.08 13.37 -24.47
CA VAL A 59 20.63 12.45 -25.48
C VAL A 59 20.98 13.19 -26.79
N VAL A 60 20.15 14.14 -27.21
CA VAL A 60 20.44 14.98 -28.40
C VAL A 60 21.68 15.85 -28.17
N GLN A 61 21.81 16.48 -26.99
CA GLN A 61 23.00 17.27 -26.64
C GLN A 61 24.28 16.41 -26.62
N LEU A 62 24.17 15.19 -26.09
CA LEU A 62 25.26 14.22 -26.08
C LEU A 62 25.72 13.85 -27.49
N TYR A 63 24.77 13.71 -28.43
CA TYR A 63 25.06 13.42 -29.84
C TYR A 63 25.78 14.58 -30.55
N MET A 64 25.49 15.82 -30.15
CA MET A 64 26.20 17.01 -30.64
C MET A 64 27.61 17.16 -30.04
N LEU A 65 28.09 16.17 -29.27
CA LEU A 65 29.39 16.14 -28.59
C LEU A 65 29.57 17.23 -27.52
N ASP A 66 28.49 17.86 -27.06
CA ASP A 66 28.52 18.83 -25.97
C ASP A 66 28.44 18.12 -24.61
N MET A 67 29.57 17.53 -24.20
CA MET A 67 29.69 16.70 -23.01
C MET A 67 29.93 17.56 -21.76
N SER A 68 28.86 18.13 -21.20
CA SER A 68 28.91 18.75 -19.86
C SER A 68 28.67 17.71 -18.76
N PRO A 69 29.48 17.70 -17.67
CA PRO A 69 29.21 16.86 -16.49
C PRO A 69 27.82 17.06 -15.87
N MET A 70 27.23 18.25 -16.09
CA MET A 70 25.88 18.59 -15.63
C MET A 70 24.82 17.68 -16.26
N TYR A 71 24.99 17.31 -17.53
CA TYR A 71 24.07 16.43 -18.24
C TYR A 71 24.08 14.99 -17.69
N ILE A 72 25.24 14.52 -17.23
CA ILE A 72 25.37 13.19 -16.60
C ILE A 72 24.61 13.16 -15.27
N MET A 73 24.76 14.19 -14.43
CA MET A 73 24.01 14.30 -13.17
C MET A 73 22.49 14.36 -13.41
N ALA A 74 22.07 15.09 -14.45
CA ALA A 74 20.70 15.15 -14.91
C ALA A 74 20.14 13.76 -15.26
N LEU A 75 20.88 12.96 -16.04
CA LEU A 75 20.48 11.60 -16.38
C LEU A 75 20.36 10.69 -15.16
N ILE A 76 21.30 10.80 -14.20
CA ILE A 76 21.23 10.03 -12.94
C ILE A 76 19.96 10.37 -12.16
N LYS A 77 19.60 11.66 -12.08
CA LYS A 77 18.36 12.12 -11.44
C LYS A 77 17.15 11.51 -12.15
N THR A 78 17.07 11.61 -13.48
CA THR A 78 15.95 11.06 -14.25
C THR A 78 15.84 9.55 -14.11
N TYR A 79 16.97 8.83 -14.13
CA TYR A 79 17.00 7.39 -13.91
C TYR A 79 16.43 7.02 -12.53
N LYS A 80 16.80 7.76 -11.48
CA LYS A 80 16.24 7.55 -10.13
C LYS A 80 14.72 7.77 -10.10
N ILE A 81 14.21 8.80 -10.78
CA ILE A 81 12.77 9.04 -10.89
C ILE A 81 12.08 7.86 -11.59
N TRP A 82 12.66 7.32 -12.66
CA TRP A 82 12.11 6.14 -13.33
C TRP A 82 12.09 4.91 -12.42
N VAL A 83 13.15 4.66 -11.67
CA VAL A 83 13.19 3.54 -10.71
C VAL A 83 12.09 3.68 -9.66
N ASP A 84 11.95 4.86 -9.05
CA ASP A 84 10.89 5.15 -8.07
C ASP A 84 9.50 4.97 -8.70
N TRP A 85 9.31 5.41 -9.96
CA TRP A 85 8.06 5.25 -10.70
C TRP A 85 7.72 3.79 -10.97
N PHE A 86 8.67 3.00 -11.47
CA PHE A 86 8.46 1.57 -11.72
C PHE A 86 8.15 0.83 -10.41
N ARG A 87 8.83 1.19 -9.32
CA ARG A 87 8.56 0.64 -7.99
C ARG A 87 7.16 0.97 -7.51
N LEU A 88 6.70 2.22 -7.68
CA LEU A 88 5.32 2.61 -7.38
C LEU A 88 4.33 1.74 -8.15
N ARG A 89 4.52 1.58 -9.47
CA ARG A 89 3.63 0.77 -10.32
C ARG A 89 3.62 -0.71 -9.94
N GLU A 90 4.74 -1.25 -9.46
CA GLU A 90 4.80 -2.62 -8.95
C GLU A 90 3.94 -2.77 -7.68
N ILE A 91 4.11 -1.86 -6.71
CA ILE A 91 3.38 -1.90 -5.43
C ILE A 91 1.89 -1.62 -5.66
N GLU A 92 1.55 -0.71 -6.56
CA GLU A 92 0.16 -0.39 -6.90
C GLU A 92 -0.59 -1.63 -7.41
N LYS A 93 0.04 -2.43 -8.28
CA LYS A 93 -0.53 -3.73 -8.71
C LYS A 93 -0.76 -4.68 -7.53
N LYS A 94 0.16 -4.71 -6.56
CA LYS A 94 0.00 -5.52 -5.33
C LYS A 94 -1.18 -5.00 -4.50
N VAL A 95 -1.25 -3.70 -4.27
CA VAL A 95 -2.35 -3.03 -3.55
C VAL A 95 -3.70 -3.33 -4.22
N ASP A 96 -3.79 -3.27 -5.54
CA ASP A 96 -5.02 -3.61 -6.27
C ASP A 96 -5.40 -5.09 -6.14
N SER A 97 -4.41 -5.98 -6.10
CA SER A 97 -4.63 -7.40 -5.79
C SER A 97 -5.16 -7.58 -4.36
N TRP A 98 -4.70 -6.79 -3.39
CA TRP A 98 -5.19 -6.81 -2.01
C TRP A 98 -6.64 -6.31 -1.95
N LYS A 99 -6.96 -5.20 -2.62
CA LYS A 99 -8.33 -4.67 -2.75
C LYS A 99 -9.27 -5.73 -3.28
N THR A 100 -8.89 -6.39 -4.37
CA THR A 100 -9.69 -7.43 -5.02
C THR A 100 -9.88 -8.63 -4.09
N THR A 101 -8.80 -9.07 -3.44
CA THR A 101 -8.83 -10.18 -2.47
C THR A 101 -9.78 -9.88 -1.33
N ILE A 102 -9.67 -8.71 -0.70
CA ILE A 102 -10.48 -8.31 0.44
C ILE A 102 -11.94 -8.13 0.04
N ARG A 103 -12.21 -7.52 -1.12
CA ARG A 103 -13.58 -7.42 -1.67
C ARG A 103 -14.20 -8.79 -1.91
N SER A 104 -13.45 -9.75 -2.44
CA SER A 104 -13.95 -11.13 -2.66
C SER A 104 -14.34 -11.86 -1.36
N LEU A 105 -13.74 -11.45 -0.24
CA LEU A 105 -14.03 -11.98 1.09
C LEU A 105 -15.18 -11.24 1.80
N GLY A 106 -15.73 -10.19 1.19
CA GLY A 106 -16.78 -9.35 1.76
C GLY A 106 -16.26 -8.25 2.69
N GLY A 107 -14.99 -7.84 2.54
CA GLY A 107 -14.42 -6.63 3.14
C GLY A 107 -14.33 -5.46 2.14
N PRO A 108 -13.77 -4.30 2.52
CA PRO A 108 -13.04 -4.01 3.76
C PRO A 108 -13.97 -3.85 4.97
N TRP A 109 -13.51 -4.27 6.15
CA TRP A 109 -14.32 -4.26 7.39
C TRP A 109 -14.22 -2.95 8.18
N ILE A 110 -13.31 -2.09 7.76
CA ILE A 110 -13.08 -0.73 8.25
C ILE A 110 -13.03 0.15 7.01
N SER A 111 -13.43 1.42 7.11
CA SER A 111 -13.32 2.40 6.04
C SER A 111 -12.54 3.61 6.56
N SER A 112 -11.70 4.20 5.71
CA SER A 112 -11.06 5.49 5.95
C SER A 112 -11.68 6.51 5.02
N ASN A 113 -11.92 7.73 5.50
CA ASN A 113 -12.34 8.85 4.64
C ASN A 113 -11.17 9.39 3.81
N ASP A 114 -9.94 9.16 4.28
CA ASP A 114 -8.72 9.53 3.59
C ASP A 114 -8.29 8.40 2.65
N PRO A 115 -8.16 8.66 1.32
CA PRO A 115 -7.79 7.66 0.33
C PRO A 115 -6.36 7.12 0.52
N ASP A 116 -5.43 7.91 1.05
CA ASP A 116 -4.05 7.51 1.25
C ASP A 116 -3.95 6.56 2.44
N LEU A 117 -4.66 6.88 3.51
CA LEU A 117 -4.74 5.99 4.67
C LEU A 117 -5.55 4.71 4.39
N HIS A 118 -6.40 4.72 3.35
CA HIS A 118 -7.21 3.57 3.00
C HIS A 118 -6.38 2.37 2.54
N VAL A 119 -5.14 2.58 2.08
CA VAL A 119 -4.24 1.45 1.74
C VAL A 119 -3.89 0.60 2.97
N PHE A 120 -3.79 1.21 4.16
CA PHE A 120 -3.49 0.50 5.41
C PHE A 120 -4.65 -0.39 5.87
N VAL A 121 -5.89 -0.02 5.53
CA VAL A 121 -7.07 -0.86 5.77
C VAL A 121 -6.96 -2.16 4.98
N TYR A 122 -6.48 -2.08 3.73
CA TYR A 122 -6.25 -3.27 2.92
C TYR A 122 -5.04 -4.08 3.45
N ALA A 123 -3.98 -3.43 3.91
CA ALA A 123 -2.85 -4.12 4.55
C ALA A 123 -3.29 -4.91 5.80
N ASP A 124 -4.10 -4.30 6.69
CA ASP A 124 -4.67 -4.96 7.87
C ASP A 124 -5.53 -6.16 7.48
N GLY A 125 -6.36 -6.02 6.43
CA GLY A 125 -7.15 -7.12 5.92
C GLY A 125 -6.31 -8.30 5.46
N MET A 126 -5.21 -8.04 4.75
CA MET A 126 -4.27 -9.08 4.30
C MET A 126 -3.55 -9.75 5.47
N GLU A 127 -3.11 -8.98 6.48
CA GLU A 127 -2.52 -9.53 7.71
C GLU A 127 -3.50 -10.45 8.46
N ARG A 128 -4.76 -10.04 8.63
CA ARG A 128 -5.78 -10.91 9.26
C ARG A 128 -5.98 -12.21 8.51
N ILE A 129 -5.99 -12.17 7.17
CA ILE A 129 -6.09 -13.37 6.33
C ILE A 129 -4.86 -14.25 6.55
N LYS A 130 -3.66 -13.67 6.58
CA LYS A 130 -2.40 -14.38 6.86
C LYS A 130 -2.43 -15.06 8.23
N TYR A 131 -2.75 -14.32 9.30
CA TYR A 131 -2.90 -14.90 10.66
C TYR A 131 -3.98 -16.00 10.73
N SER A 132 -5.07 -15.86 9.96
CA SER A 132 -6.14 -16.86 9.95
C SER A 132 -5.70 -18.24 9.44
N ARG A 133 -4.63 -18.29 8.63
CA ARG A 133 -4.03 -19.53 8.10
C ARG A 133 -3.01 -20.16 9.02
N VAL A 134 -2.19 -19.34 9.69
CA VAL A 134 -1.01 -19.82 10.42
C VAL A 134 -1.36 -20.30 11.84
N ALA A 135 -2.34 -19.70 12.52
CA ALA A 135 -2.60 -19.99 13.94
C ALA A 135 -3.88 -20.82 14.20
N PRO A 136 -3.82 -21.90 15.02
CA PRO A 136 -4.94 -22.31 15.85
C PRO A 136 -5.24 -21.20 16.86
N ARG A 137 -6.51 -20.90 17.09
CA ARG A 137 -6.97 -19.79 17.94
C ARG A 137 -6.36 -19.94 19.36
N PRO A 138 -5.74 -18.92 19.98
CA PRO A 138 -5.64 -18.91 21.44
C PRO A 138 -7.07 -18.91 21.96
N SER A 139 -7.44 -19.95 22.71
CA SER A 139 -8.76 -20.05 23.32
C SER A 139 -8.98 -18.82 24.21
N ARG A 140 -9.92 -17.96 23.82
CA ARG A 140 -10.36 -16.83 24.63
C ARG A 140 -11.09 -17.44 25.82
N LYS A 141 -10.38 -17.69 26.93
CA LYS A 141 -11.03 -17.94 28.22
C LYS A 141 -11.82 -16.68 28.53
N THR A 142 -13.15 -16.77 28.43
CA THR A 142 -14.07 -15.76 28.95
C THR A 142 -13.83 -15.65 30.45
N GLU A 143 -13.11 -14.62 30.87
CA GLU A 143 -13.07 -14.20 32.26
C GLU A 143 -14.45 -13.63 32.59
N LYS A 144 -15.31 -14.49 33.12
CA LYS A 144 -16.57 -14.09 33.75
C LYS A 144 -16.23 -13.52 35.12
N THR A 145 -16.04 -12.22 35.21
CA THR A 145 -16.08 -11.49 36.48
C THR A 145 -17.03 -10.32 36.33
N SER A 146 -18.32 -10.60 36.51
CA SER A 146 -19.30 -9.56 36.84
C SER A 146 -19.05 -9.16 38.30
N PRO A 147 -18.80 -7.88 38.62
CA PRO A 147 -18.75 -7.44 40.01
C PRO A 147 -20.18 -7.45 40.56
N LYS A 148 -20.37 -8.19 41.66
CA LYS A 148 -21.61 -8.22 42.43
C LYS A 148 -21.75 -6.87 43.14
N VAL A 149 -22.62 -6.00 42.63
CA VAL A 149 -22.94 -4.71 43.26
C VAL A 149 -23.86 -4.98 44.45
N GLU A 150 -23.30 -4.96 45.66
CA GLU A 150 -24.08 -4.93 46.90
C GLU A 150 -24.61 -3.51 47.10
N ARG A 151 -25.93 -3.35 47.12
CA ARG A 151 -26.57 -2.08 47.46
C ARG A 151 -26.61 -1.94 48.99
N PRO A 152 -26.28 -0.77 49.56
CA PRO A 152 -26.48 -0.53 50.98
C PRO A 152 -27.99 -0.40 51.27
N VAL A 153 -28.42 -1.09 52.32
CA VAL A 153 -29.75 -0.97 52.92
C VAL A 153 -29.81 0.39 53.64
N GLN A 154 -30.81 1.20 53.30
CA GLN A 154 -31.19 2.40 54.07
C GLN A 154 -32.22 2.03 55.13
#